data_AF-A0A7L2R3K8-F1
#
_entry.id   AF-A0A7L2R3K8-F1
#
_cell.length_a   1.000
_cell.length_b   1.000
_cell.length_c   1.000
_cell.angle_alpha   90.00
_cell.angle_beta   90.00
_cell.angle_gamma   90.00
#
_symmetry.space_group_name_H-M   'P 1'
#
loop_
_entity.id
_entity.type
_entity.pdbx_description
1 polymer ?
#
loop_
_entity_poly.entity_id
_entity_poly.type
_entity_poly.pdbx_seq_one_letter_code
_entity_poly.pdbx_strand_id
1 'polypeptide(L)'
;PVQILAYLGGVVKVEETDLKHRMGFLYPIHSHNISMFINATREQDSGQYMCSVNVVDDTIRLDKNVGIINLTVLVPPAAPTCQLHGNAVVGANVTLSCSSKKGKPSPMYQWQREPPTLQVFFPPAQGKV
;
A
#
# COMPACT_ATOMS: atom_id res chain seq x y z
N PRO A 1 -17.60 15.92 6.62
CA PRO A 1 -16.38 16.02 5.78
C PRO A 1 -15.39 17.03 6.35
N VAL A 2 -14.11 16.64 6.48
CA VAL A 2 -13.03 17.50 6.97
C VAL A 2 -12.39 18.22 5.77
N GLN A 3 -12.19 19.54 5.87
CA GLN A 3 -11.69 20.36 4.77
C GLN A 3 -10.18 20.59 4.91
N ILE A 4 -9.39 19.71 4.30
CA ILE A 4 -7.93 19.71 4.43
C ILE A 4 -7.23 20.80 3.60
N LEU A 5 -7.82 21.23 2.48
CA LEU A 5 -7.28 22.26 1.59
C LEU A 5 -8.42 23.06 0.95
N ALA A 6 -8.22 24.38 0.85
CA ALA A 6 -9.15 25.31 0.25
C ALA A 6 -8.41 26.39 -0.53
N TYR A 7 -9.04 26.92 -1.58
CA TYR A 7 -8.61 28.14 -2.24
C TYR A 7 -9.78 29.11 -2.32
N LEU A 8 -9.64 30.27 -1.70
CA LEU A 8 -10.68 31.30 -1.63
C LEU A 8 -10.04 32.68 -1.71
N GLY A 9 -10.52 33.53 -2.62
CA GLY A 9 -10.08 34.93 -2.72
C GLY A 9 -8.58 35.11 -2.99
N GLY A 10 -7.97 34.24 -3.81
CA GLY A 10 -6.53 34.32 -4.12
C GLY A 10 -5.62 33.65 -3.10
N VAL A 11 -6.17 33.11 -2.00
CA VAL A 11 -5.39 32.55 -0.89
C VAL A 11 -5.63 31.05 -0.79
N VAL A 12 -4.54 30.28 -0.72
CA VAL A 12 -4.58 28.85 -0.36
C VAL A 12 -4.59 28.72 1.16
N LYS A 13 -5.58 28.02 1.70
CA LYS A 13 -5.67 27.64 3.11
C LYS A 13 -5.52 26.13 3.20
N VAL A 14 -4.64 25.68 4.09
CA VAL A 14 -4.41 24.26 4.37
C VAL A 14 -4.62 24.05 5.87
N GLU A 15 -5.40 23.05 6.22
CA GLU A 15 -5.70 22.71 7.61
C GLU A 15 -4.44 22.18 8.31
N GLU A 16 -4.31 22.45 9.62
CA GLU A 16 -3.21 21.95 10.46
C GLU A 16 -3.34 20.44 10.69
N THR A 17 -2.91 19.68 9.68
CA THR A 17 -2.89 18.22 9.67
C THR A 17 -1.51 17.73 9.23
N ASP A 18 -1.26 16.41 9.34
CA ASP A 18 -0.05 15.76 8.80
C ASP A 18 0.12 15.94 7.27
N LEU A 19 -0.92 16.39 6.57
CA LEU A 19 -0.90 16.67 5.14
C LEU A 19 -0.42 18.09 4.82
N LYS A 20 -0.44 19.02 5.77
CA LYS A 20 -0.19 20.45 5.53
C LYS A 20 1.08 20.74 4.73
N HIS A 21 2.16 20.05 5.06
CA HIS A 21 3.47 20.24 4.42
C HIS A 21 3.69 19.39 3.18
N ARG A 22 2.77 18.47 2.88
CA ARG A 22 2.92 17.46 1.82
C ARG A 22 1.92 17.63 0.70
N MET A 23 0.89 18.46 0.87
CA MET A 23 -0.13 18.66 -0.14
C MET A 23 -0.09 20.04 -0.78
N GLY A 24 -0.63 20.14 -1.98
CA GLY A 24 -0.77 21.40 -2.69
C GLY A 24 -1.40 21.20 -4.07
N PHE A 25 -1.47 22.31 -4.82
CA PHE A 25 -1.89 22.29 -6.21
C PHE A 25 -0.70 22.01 -7.13
N LEU A 26 -0.89 21.12 -8.10
CA LEU A 26 0.13 20.76 -9.08
C LEU A 26 0.37 21.89 -10.09
N TYR A 27 -0.67 22.67 -10.38
CA TYR A 27 -0.64 23.79 -11.33
C TYR A 27 -1.10 25.08 -10.65
N PRO A 28 -0.73 26.26 -11.17
CA PRO A 28 -1.31 27.53 -10.73
C PRO A 28 -2.83 27.47 -10.84
N ILE A 29 -3.54 27.92 -9.82
CA ILE A 29 -5.01 27.75 -9.72
C ILE A 29 -5.77 28.46 -10.85
N HIS A 30 -5.17 29.49 -11.46
CA HIS A 30 -5.74 30.18 -12.62
C HIS A 30 -5.71 29.35 -13.93
N SER A 31 -5.10 28.17 -13.94
CA SER A 31 -4.92 27.34 -15.15
C SER A 31 -6.14 26.49 -15.54
N HIS A 32 -7.31 26.70 -14.91
CA HIS A 32 -8.48 25.80 -14.95
C HIS A 32 -8.21 24.35 -14.50
N ASN A 33 -6.96 24.02 -14.15
CA ASN A 33 -6.55 22.71 -13.68
C ASN A 33 -6.26 22.77 -12.18
N ILE A 34 -7.13 22.13 -11.40
CA ILE A 34 -7.07 22.10 -9.94
C ILE A 34 -6.54 20.77 -9.41
N SER A 35 -5.71 20.07 -10.20
CA SER A 35 -5.06 18.84 -9.77
C SER A 35 -4.26 19.07 -8.49
N MET A 36 -4.43 18.18 -7.51
CA MET A 36 -3.72 18.22 -6.23
C MET A 36 -2.71 17.09 -6.14
N PHE A 37 -1.65 17.31 -5.37
CA PHE A 37 -0.68 16.27 -5.04
C PHE A 37 -0.61 16.05 -3.53
N ILE A 38 -0.17 14.85 -3.13
CA ILE A 38 0.28 14.51 -1.78
C ILE A 38 1.66 13.87 -1.92
N ASN A 39 2.69 14.54 -1.43
CA ASN A 39 4.07 14.05 -1.46
C ASN A 39 4.33 13.06 -0.32
N ALA A 40 5.26 12.13 -0.56
CA ALA A 40 5.67 11.11 0.41
C ALA A 40 4.45 10.43 1.07
N THR A 41 3.60 9.83 0.24
CA THR A 41 2.35 9.19 0.67
C THR A 41 2.61 8.13 1.74
N ARG A 42 1.70 8.07 2.70
CA ARG A 42 1.75 7.15 3.84
C ARG A 42 0.48 6.32 3.87
N GLU A 43 0.52 5.18 4.55
CA GLU A 43 -0.63 4.27 4.62
C GLU A 43 -1.89 4.97 5.17
N GLN A 44 -1.74 5.88 6.13
CA GLN A 44 -2.85 6.67 6.69
C GLN A 44 -3.45 7.68 5.72
N ASP A 45 -2.77 8.01 4.62
CA ASP A 45 -3.31 8.91 3.60
C ASP A 45 -4.37 8.19 2.73
N SER A 46 -4.53 6.86 2.87
CA SER A 46 -5.61 6.13 2.23
C SER A 46 -6.98 6.59 2.70
N GLY A 47 -7.88 6.85 1.75
CA GLY A 47 -9.23 7.25 2.07
C GLY A 47 -10.00 7.75 0.85
N GLN A 48 -11.24 8.15 1.10
CA GLN A 48 -12.06 8.83 0.11
C GLN A 48 -11.86 10.34 0.24
N TYR A 49 -11.44 10.96 -0.85
CA TYR A 49 -11.25 12.39 -0.99
C TYR A 49 -12.38 12.97 -1.83
N MET A 50 -12.80 14.18 -1.48
CA MET A 50 -13.85 14.90 -2.19
C MET A 50 -13.33 16.29 -2.57
N CYS A 51 -13.40 16.61 -3.85
CA CYS A 51 -13.11 17.93 -4.38
C CYS A 51 -14.43 18.62 -4.70
N SER A 52 -14.62 19.87 -4.26
CA SER A 52 -15.80 20.67 -4.56
C SER A 52 -15.37 22.02 -5.09
N VAL A 53 -15.95 22.43 -6.21
CA VAL A 53 -15.68 23.71 -6.89
C VAL A 53 -16.95 24.56 -6.85
N ASN A 54 -16.84 25.80 -6.39
CA ASN A 54 -17.96 26.74 -6.40
C ASN A 54 -17.71 27.81 -7.47
N VAL A 55 -18.50 27.80 -8.54
CA VAL A 55 -18.46 28.81 -9.62
C VAL A 55 -19.66 29.74 -9.41
N VAL A 56 -19.39 31.04 -9.22
CA VAL A 56 -20.38 32.05 -8.80
C VAL A 56 -21.54 32.23 -9.80
N ASP A 57 -21.32 31.93 -11.09
CA ASP A 57 -22.34 32.06 -12.15
C ASP A 57 -23.16 30.77 -12.42
N ASP A 58 -22.86 29.64 -11.77
CA ASP A 58 -23.48 28.35 -12.06
C ASP A 58 -24.55 27.97 -11.02
N THR A 59 -25.52 28.86 -10.79
CA THR A 59 -26.63 28.70 -9.82
C THR A 59 -27.58 27.53 -10.13
N ILE A 60 -27.33 26.75 -11.19
CA ILE A 60 -28.28 25.76 -11.70
C ILE A 60 -27.84 24.31 -11.42
N ARG A 61 -26.58 24.02 -11.03
CA ARG A 61 -26.11 22.61 -10.91
C ARG A 61 -25.11 22.37 -9.77
N LEU A 62 -25.62 22.34 -8.54
CA LEU A 62 -24.84 22.06 -7.31
C LEU A 62 -24.06 20.73 -7.37
N ASP A 63 -24.56 19.76 -8.12
CA ASP A 63 -24.04 18.38 -8.14
C ASP A 63 -22.92 18.16 -9.17
N LYS A 64 -22.73 19.07 -10.13
CA LYS A 64 -21.74 18.90 -11.21
C LYS A 64 -20.31 19.25 -10.80
N ASN A 65 -20.16 19.95 -9.69
CA ASN A 65 -18.87 20.51 -9.30
C ASN A 65 -18.20 19.72 -8.17
N VAL A 66 -18.67 18.51 -7.88
CA VAL A 66 -18.11 17.60 -6.87
C VAL A 66 -17.50 16.38 -7.54
N GLY A 67 -16.22 16.11 -7.24
CA GLY A 67 -15.51 14.91 -7.65
C GLY A 67 -15.11 14.08 -6.44
N ILE A 68 -15.38 12.77 -6.47
CA ILE A 68 -15.00 11.82 -5.40
C ILE A 68 -13.89 10.91 -5.92
N ILE A 69 -12.83 10.76 -5.13
CA ILE A 69 -11.63 9.99 -5.48
C ILE A 69 -11.29 9.05 -4.33
N ASN A 70 -11.08 7.77 -4.61
CA ASN A 70 -10.62 6.80 -3.61
C ASN A 70 -9.10 6.60 -3.75
N LEU A 71 -8.33 7.07 -2.77
CA LEU A 71 -6.88 6.91 -2.73
C LEU A 71 -6.50 5.66 -1.94
N THR A 72 -5.83 4.72 -2.61
CA THR A 72 -5.24 3.54 -1.96
C THR A 72 -3.72 3.61 -2.01
N VAL A 73 -3.08 3.82 -0.86
CA VAL A 73 -1.63 3.78 -0.72
C VAL A 73 -1.20 2.33 -0.52
N LEU A 74 -0.29 1.87 -1.37
CA LEU A 74 0.27 0.53 -1.32
C LEU A 74 1.49 0.50 -0.41
N VAL A 75 1.65 -0.60 0.33
CA VAL A 75 2.78 -0.81 1.24
C VAL A 75 3.50 -2.06 0.79
N PRO A 76 4.80 -1.98 0.44
CA PRO A 76 5.56 -3.16 0.04
C PRO A 76 5.61 -4.17 1.19
N PRO A 77 5.58 -5.49 0.89
CA PRO A 77 5.75 -6.50 1.92
C PRO A 77 7.10 -6.35 2.64
N ALA A 78 7.09 -6.50 3.95
CA ALA A 78 8.34 -6.61 4.71
C ALA A 78 9.08 -7.90 4.32
N ALA A 79 10.37 -7.97 4.60
CA ALA A 79 11.15 -9.20 4.43
C ALA A 79 10.43 -10.38 5.16
N PRO A 80 10.14 -11.49 4.47
CA PRO A 80 9.41 -12.59 5.07
C PRO A 80 10.27 -13.29 6.11
N THR A 81 9.66 -13.65 7.23
CA THR A 81 10.24 -14.55 8.22
C THR A 81 9.72 -15.95 7.96
N CYS A 82 10.63 -16.88 7.68
CA CYS A 82 10.30 -18.27 7.37
C CYS A 82 10.74 -19.19 8.52
N GLN A 83 9.90 -20.16 8.85
CA GLN A 83 10.09 -21.10 9.94
C GLN A 83 9.78 -22.52 9.45
N LEU A 84 10.64 -23.45 9.84
CA LEU A 84 10.43 -24.87 9.65
C LEU A 84 9.85 -25.45 10.94
N HIS A 85 8.69 -26.07 10.83
CA HIS A 85 8.03 -26.77 11.92
C HIS A 85 8.21 -28.28 11.74
N GLY A 86 8.58 -28.96 12.83
CA GLY A 86 8.96 -30.36 12.83
C GLY A 86 10.47 -30.56 12.70
N ASN A 87 10.90 -31.83 12.69
CA ASN A 87 12.30 -32.19 12.51
C ASN A 87 12.48 -32.77 11.12
N ALA A 88 13.45 -32.24 10.37
CA ALA A 88 13.79 -32.70 9.03
C ALA A 88 14.54 -34.04 9.05
N VAL A 89 13.86 -35.09 9.50
CA VAL A 89 14.35 -36.47 9.55
C VAL A 89 13.66 -37.30 8.46
N VAL A 90 14.36 -38.32 7.95
CA VAL A 90 13.81 -39.22 6.93
C VAL A 90 12.50 -39.85 7.40
N GLY A 91 11.49 -39.80 6.54
CA GLY A 91 10.15 -40.32 6.82
C GLY A 91 9.26 -39.41 7.67
N ALA A 92 9.77 -38.27 8.16
CA ALA A 92 8.99 -37.31 8.92
C ALA A 92 8.35 -36.25 8.01
N ASN A 93 7.18 -35.74 8.44
CA ASN A 93 6.52 -34.61 7.82
C ASN A 93 7.04 -33.30 8.43
N VAL A 94 7.30 -32.31 7.57
CA VAL A 94 7.67 -30.95 7.97
C VAL A 94 6.72 -29.93 7.37
N THR A 95 6.56 -28.80 8.03
CA THR A 95 5.75 -27.68 7.54
C THR A 95 6.59 -26.42 7.47
N LEU A 96 6.67 -25.83 6.28
CA LEU A 96 7.30 -24.53 6.08
C LEU A 96 6.24 -23.45 6.18
N SER A 97 6.48 -22.45 7.03
CA SER A 97 5.61 -21.29 7.19
C SER A 97 6.42 -20.02 6.94
N CYS A 98 5.95 -19.16 6.03
CA CYS A 98 6.53 -17.84 5.81
C CYS A 98 5.45 -16.78 6.02
N SER A 99 5.82 -15.67 6.66
CA SER A 99 4.93 -14.51 6.81
C SER A 99 5.73 -13.21 6.83
N SER A 100 5.12 -12.14 6.34
CA SER A 100 5.67 -10.78 6.39
C SER A 100 4.85 -9.94 7.35
N LYS A 101 5.52 -9.22 8.24
CA LYS A 101 4.87 -8.39 9.27
C LYS A 101 4.06 -7.22 8.71
N LYS A 102 4.36 -6.79 7.49
CA LYS A 102 3.70 -5.69 6.78
C LYS A 102 3.51 -6.05 5.31
N GLY A 103 2.53 -5.43 4.68
CA GLY A 103 2.23 -5.52 3.25
C GLY A 103 0.78 -5.12 3.00
N LYS A 104 0.55 -4.23 2.03
CA LYS A 104 -0.78 -3.78 1.62
C LYS A 104 -0.85 -3.75 0.08
N PRO A 105 -1.63 -4.65 -0.57
CA PRO A 105 -2.43 -5.71 0.05
C PRO A 105 -1.57 -6.80 0.71
N SER A 106 -2.21 -7.69 1.45
CA SER A 106 -1.51 -8.83 2.09
C SER A 106 -0.72 -9.63 1.05
N PRO A 107 0.56 -9.95 1.31
CA PRO A 107 1.38 -10.69 0.37
C PRO A 107 0.85 -12.11 0.16
N MET A 108 0.95 -12.60 -1.07
CA MET A 108 0.68 -14.00 -1.41
C MET A 108 2.00 -14.76 -1.56
N TYR A 109 2.06 -15.97 -0.99
CA TYR A 109 3.25 -16.81 -1.04
C TYR A 109 3.03 -18.02 -1.94
N GLN A 110 4.07 -18.38 -2.68
CA GLN A 110 4.12 -19.62 -3.46
C GLN A 110 5.40 -20.37 -3.11
N TRP A 111 5.28 -21.68 -2.96
CA TRP A 111 6.40 -22.55 -2.67
C TRP A 111 6.94 -23.16 -3.96
N GLN A 112 8.25 -23.04 -4.15
CA GLN A 112 8.96 -23.68 -5.24
C GLN A 112 10.11 -24.51 -4.70
N ARG A 113 10.31 -25.69 -5.29
CA ARG A 113 11.46 -26.55 -5.02
C ARG A 113 12.53 -26.28 -6.08
N GLU A 114 13.75 -25.95 -5.65
CA GLU A 114 14.88 -25.76 -6.57
C GLU A 114 15.44 -27.12 -7.05
N PRO A 115 15.81 -27.27 -8.35
CA PRO A 115 16.49 -28.46 -8.87
C PRO A 115 18.01 -28.48 -8.61
N PRO A 116 18.69 -29.65 -8.67
CA PRO A 116 18.12 -31.00 -8.80
C PRO A 116 18.08 -31.76 -7.46
N THR A 117 16.93 -32.40 -7.23
CA THR A 117 16.68 -33.39 -6.16
C THR A 117 17.33 -34.74 -6.47
N LEU A 118 18.64 -34.87 -6.23
CA LEU A 118 19.26 -36.17 -5.97
C LEU A 118 20.02 -36.09 -4.66
N GLN A 119 19.32 -36.33 -3.55
CA GLN A 119 19.97 -36.67 -2.29
C GLN A 119 20.15 -38.19 -2.28
N VAL A 120 21.34 -38.67 -2.68
CA VAL A 120 21.70 -40.08 -2.58
C VAL A 120 21.88 -40.40 -1.10
N PHE A 121 20.91 -41.13 -0.52
CA PHE A 121 21.01 -41.64 0.84
C PHE A 121 21.79 -42.95 0.83
N PHE A 122 22.98 -42.96 1.43
CA PHE A 122 23.66 -44.20 1.76
C PHE A 122 23.12 -44.69 3.12
N PRO A 123 22.48 -45.87 3.20
CA PRO A 123 22.13 -46.45 4.50
C PRO A 123 23.43 -46.67 5.31
N PRO A 124 23.40 -46.53 6.65
CA PRO A 124 24.56 -46.85 7.47
C PRO A 124 24.97 -48.30 7.20
N ALA A 125 26.22 -48.51 6.79
CA ALA A 125 26.77 -49.84 6.60
C ALA A 125 26.63 -50.59 7.93
N GLN A 126 25.81 -51.64 7.94
CA GLN A 126 25.75 -52.56 9.06
C GLN A 126 27.09 -53.29 9.12
N GLY A 127 27.99 -52.78 9.96
CA GLY A 127 29.19 -53.49 10.36
C GLY A 127 28.76 -54.79 11.04
N LYS A 128 28.88 -55.91 10.33
CA LYS A 128 28.86 -57.24 10.94
C LYS A 128 30.09 -57.32 11.87
N VAL A 129 29.85 -57.42 13.16
CA VAL A 129 30.80 -57.95 14.14
C VAL A 129 30.44 -59.41 14.38
#